data_AF-A0A2V7JBN7-F1
#
_entry.id   AF-A0A2V7JBN7-F1
#
_cell.length_a   1.000
_cell.length_b   1.000
_cell.length_c   1.000
_cell.angle_alpha   90.00
_cell.angle_beta   90.00
_cell.angle_gamma   90.00
#
_symmetry.space_group_name_H-M   'P 1'
#
loop_
_entity.id
_entity.type
_entity.pdbx_description
1 polymer ?
#
loop_
_entity_poly.entity_id
_entity_poly.type
_entity_poly.pdbx_seq_one_letter_code
_entity_poly.pdbx_strand_id
1 'polypeptide(L)'
;MLTTVGFDHVMAPWAAIAVDLVSELQVGESKLRLPGTVTYDVPFHRTVEPTNIPRERDDIVNGSFGFKFVTHSGIILVANTLWPLNRGGLRPNLLWTAGLEYNF
;
A
#
# COMPACT_ATOMS: atom_id res chain seq x y z
N MET A 1 -2.02 12.34 8.99
CA MET A 1 -3.22 12.79 8.28
C MET A 1 -3.60 11.71 7.29
N LEU A 2 -4.84 11.24 7.35
CA LEU A 2 -5.42 10.27 6.42
C LEU A 2 -6.39 11.02 5.51
N THR A 3 -6.31 10.77 4.21
CA THR A 3 -7.23 11.31 3.21
C THR A 3 -7.55 10.21 2.23
N THR A 4 -8.84 10.05 1.93
CA THR A 4 -9.34 9.05 0.98
C THR A 4 -10.29 9.73 0.01
N VAL A 5 -10.17 9.38 -1.27
CA VAL A 5 -11.06 9.84 -2.34
C VAL A 5 -11.40 8.62 -3.19
N GLY A 6 -12.69 8.35 -3.38
CA GLY A 6 -13.17 7.16 -4.08
C GLY A 6 -14.23 7.49 -5.14
N PHE A 7 -14.33 6.62 -6.14
CA PHE A 7 -15.29 6.70 -7.23
C PHE A 7 -15.79 5.31 -7.61
N ASP A 8 -17.10 5.11 -7.51
CA ASP A 8 -17.78 3.89 -7.93
C ASP A 8 -18.74 4.20 -9.07
N HIS A 9 -18.76 3.34 -10.09
CA HIS A 9 -19.67 3.50 -11.21
C HIS A 9 -20.11 2.17 -11.82
N VAL A 10 -21.43 2.02 -11.99
CA VAL A 10 -22.03 0.93 -12.75
C VAL A 10 -22.01 1.33 -14.22
N MET A 11 -21.12 0.70 -15.00
CA MET A 11 -20.97 0.94 -16.43
C MET A 11 -22.13 0.31 -17.22
N ALA A 12 -22.57 -0.87 -16.78
CA ALA A 12 -23.68 -1.62 -17.36
C ALA A 12 -24.25 -2.58 -16.30
N PRO A 13 -25.44 -3.18 -16.50
CA PRO A 13 -25.97 -4.18 -15.58
C PRO A 13 -25.03 -5.37 -15.31
N TRP A 14 -24.10 -5.63 -16.23
CA TRP A 14 -23.10 -6.70 -16.15
C TRP A 14 -21.70 -6.21 -15.76
N ALA A 15 -21.47 -4.90 -15.55
CA ALA A 15 -20.15 -4.35 -15.32
C ALA A 15 -20.16 -3.12 -14.40
N ALA A 16 -19.31 -3.14 -13.38
CA ALA A 16 -19.02 -2.01 -12.51
C ALA A 16 -17.51 -1.82 -12.32
N ILE A 17 -17.13 -0.57 -12.08
CA ILE A 17 -15.75 -0.15 -11.81
C ILE A 17 -15.74 0.63 -10.50
N ALA A 18 -14.67 0.46 -9.74
CA ALA A 18 -14.35 1.20 -8.54
C ALA A 18 -12.91 1.73 -8.63
N VAL A 19 -12.68 2.96 -8.20
CA VAL A 19 -11.34 3.57 -8.17
C VAL A 19 -11.21 4.37 -6.90
N ASP A 20 -10.23 4.04 -6.06
CA ASP A 20 -9.93 4.80 -4.85
C ASP A 20 -8.47 5.27 -4.80
N LEU A 21 -8.26 6.38 -4.10
CA LEU A 21 -6.96 6.93 -3.77
C LEU A 21 -6.92 7.17 -2.27
N VAL A 22 -6.01 6.47 -1.59
CA VAL A 22 -5.80 6.55 -0.14
C VAL A 22 -4.41 7.11 0.14
N SER A 23 -4.34 8.25 0.81
CA SER A 23 -3.09 8.87 1.26
C SER A 23 -3.05 8.97 2.77
N GLU A 24 -2.00 8.42 3.35
CA GLU A 24 -1.60 8.52 4.75
C GLU A 24 -0.30 9.32 4.82
N LEU A 25 -0.42 10.60 5.15
CA LEU A 25 0.73 11.48 5.33
C LEU A 25 1.09 11.55 6.80
N GLN A 26 2.32 11.21 7.17
CA GLN A 26 2.80 11.39 8.53
C GLN A 26 2.90 12.90 8.82
N VAL A 27 2.14 13.38 9.80
CA VAL A 27 2.19 14.78 10.23
C VAL A 27 3.01 14.85 11.52
N GLY A 28 4.06 15.69 11.51
CA GLY A 28 5.04 15.80 12.59
C GLY A 28 6.42 15.22 12.24
N GLU A 29 7.38 15.40 13.13
CA GLU A 29 8.68 14.72 13.04
C GLU A 29 8.52 13.23 13.37
N SER A 30 9.25 12.37 12.65
CA SER A 30 9.29 10.94 12.95
C SER A 30 9.80 10.75 14.37
N LYS A 31 8.94 10.30 15.28
CA LYS A 31 9.28 10.06 16.70
C LYS A 31 10.22 8.85 16.88
N LEU A 32 10.63 8.21 15.79
CA LEU A 32 11.53 7.08 15.80
C LEU A 32 12.96 7.56 16.11
N ARG A 33 13.31 7.56 17.39
CA ARG A 33 14.70 7.76 17.83
C ARG A 33 15.49 6.48 17.53
N LEU A 34 16.16 6.48 16.37
CA LEU A 34 17.12 5.43 16.04
C LEU A 34 18.32 5.55 17.00
N PRO A 35 18.80 4.44 17.60
CA PRO A 35 20.02 4.46 18.39
C PRO A 35 21.18 4.93 17.50
N GLY A 36 21.93 5.90 17.99
CA GLY A 36 23.10 6.44 17.29
C GLY A 36 24.16 5.38 17.06
N THR A 37 25.05 5.65 16.10
CA THR A 37 26.17 4.79 15.72
C THR A 37 26.97 4.33 16.94
N VAL A 38 27.08 3.01 17.14
CA VAL A 38 27.86 2.44 18.24
C VAL A 38 29.27 2.19 17.70
N THR A 39 30.25 2.83 18.32
CA THR A 39 31.67 2.61 18.02
C THR A 39 32.24 1.72 19.11
N TYR A 40 32.76 0.56 18.72
CA TYR A 40 33.55 -0.30 19.60
C TYR A 40 35.01 0.13 19.46
N ASP A 41 35.68 0.52 20.54
CA ASP A 41 37.10 0.92 20.50
C ASP A 41 38.07 -0.22 20.81
N VAL A 42 37.62 -1.30 21.46
CA VAL A 42 38.44 -2.44 21.86
C VAL A 42 37.66 -3.74 21.63
N PRO A 43 38.27 -4.81 21.07
CA PRO A 43 39.67 -4.97 20.65
C PRO A 43 40.01 -4.42 19.25
N PHE A 44 39.04 -3.87 18.51
CA PHE A 44 39.25 -3.24 17.20
C PHE A 44 38.29 -2.06 17.05
N HIS A 45 38.75 -0.93 16.50
CA HIS A 45 37.90 0.21 16.19
C HIS A 45 36.90 -0.17 15.10
N ARG A 46 35.64 -0.42 15.48
CA ARG A 46 34.57 -0.77 14.55
C ARG A 46 33.33 0.08 14.80
N THR A 47 33.00 0.88 13.79
CA THR A 47 31.74 1.60 13.69
C THR A 47 30.67 0.63 13.21
N VAL A 48 29.63 0.38 14.02
CA VAL A 48 28.48 -0.44 13.64
C VAL A 48 27.25 0.46 13.63
N GLU A 49 26.60 0.56 12.48
CA GLU A 49 25.26 1.15 12.38
C GLU A 49 24.25 0.10 12.89
N PRO A 50 23.63 0.29 14.07
CA PRO A 50 22.86 -0.78 14.70
C PRO A 50 21.49 -1.02 14.05
N THR A 51 21.14 -0.24 13.02
CA THR A 51 19.80 -0.23 12.46
C THR A 51 19.81 -0.11 10.94
N ASN A 52 19.09 -1.03 10.29
CA ASN A 52 18.77 -0.96 8.87
C ASN A 52 17.44 -0.22 8.63
N ILE A 53 16.86 0.40 9.67
CA ILE A 53 15.60 1.12 9.52
C ILE A 53 15.85 2.39 8.70
N PRO A 54 15.22 2.55 7.53
CA PRO A 54 15.38 3.73 6.71
C PRO A 54 14.99 4.98 7.50
N ARG A 55 15.80 6.05 7.38
CA ARG A 55 15.50 7.37 7.98
C ARG A 55 14.44 8.16 7.19
N GLU A 56 13.76 7.52 6.24
CA GLU A 56 12.78 8.16 5.38
C GLU A 56 11.46 8.37 6.11
N ARG A 57 10.74 9.41 5.68
CA ARG A 57 9.43 9.79 6.18
C ARG A 57 8.43 8.73 5.69
N ASP A 58 7.71 8.07 6.60
CA ASP A 58 6.73 7.01 6.26
C ASP A 58 5.42 7.61 5.76
N ASP A 59 5.49 8.45 4.74
CA ASP A 59 4.32 8.88 3.97
C ASP A 59 3.90 7.72 3.06
N ILE A 60 2.61 7.45 2.95
CA ILE A 60 2.06 6.32 2.18
C ILE A 60 0.95 6.85 1.28
N VAL A 61 1.04 6.61 -0.01
CA VAL A 61 -0.02 6.93 -0.98
C VAL A 61 -0.28 5.69 -1.82
N ASN A 62 -1.49 5.15 -1.77
CA ASN A 62 -1.91 4.00 -2.56
C ASN A 62 -3.10 4.37 -3.43
N GLY A 63 -3.04 4.02 -4.71
CA GLY A 63 -4.21 3.96 -5.57
C GLY A 63 -4.75 2.53 -5.63
N SER A 64 -6.06 2.35 -5.57
CA SER A 64 -6.72 1.09 -5.87
C SER A 64 -7.63 1.22 -7.07
N PHE A 65 -7.69 0.15 -7.86
CA PHE A 65 -8.59 0.03 -8.99
C PHE A 65 -9.28 -1.34 -8.90
N GLY A 66 -10.60 -1.33 -8.84
CA GLY A 66 -11.48 -2.49 -8.76
C GLY A 66 -12.39 -2.64 -9.97
N PHE A 67 -12.66 -3.88 -10.35
CA PHE A 67 -13.61 -4.24 -11.39
C PHE A 67 -14.53 -5.34 -10.89
N LYS A 68 -15.81 -5.26 -11.28
CA LYS A 68 -16.79 -6.32 -11.06
C LYS A 68 -17.54 -6.59 -12.36
N PHE A 69 -17.51 -7.83 -12.83
CA PHE A 69 -18.19 -8.26 -14.05
C PHE A 69 -19.11 -9.45 -13.78
N VAL A 70 -20.35 -9.38 -14.24
CA VAL A 70 -21.32 -10.48 -14.18
C VAL A 70 -21.38 -11.14 -15.55
N THR A 71 -21.09 -12.43 -15.62
CA THR A 71 -21.25 -13.21 -16.86
C THR A 71 -22.70 -13.68 -17.02
N HIS A 72 -23.09 -14.02 -18.25
CA HIS A 72 -24.43 -14.56 -18.54
C HIS A 72 -24.75 -15.86 -17.80
N SER A 73 -23.73 -16.59 -17.35
CA SER A 73 -23.89 -17.82 -16.57
C SER A 73 -24.09 -17.57 -15.06
N GLY A 74 -24.23 -16.31 -14.63
CA GLY A 74 -24.39 -15.92 -13.22
C GLY A 74 -23.09 -15.91 -12.41
N ILE A 75 -21.95 -16.12 -13.06
CA ILE A 75 -20.63 -16.04 -12.42
C ILE A 75 -20.23 -14.57 -12.37
N ILE A 76 -19.75 -14.14 -11.21
CA ILE A 76 -19.30 -12.78 -10.96
C ILE A 76 -17.78 -12.81 -10.82
N LEU A 77 -17.09 -12.10 -11.71
CA LEU A 77 -15.65 -11.88 -11.64
C LEU A 77 -15.38 -10.59 -10.89
N VAL A 78 -14.53 -10.66 -9.86
CA VAL A 78 -14.07 -9.49 -9.12
C VAL A 78 -12.56 -9.43 -9.24
N ALA A 79 -12.01 -8.28 -9.61
CA ALA A 79 -10.57 -8.06 -9.65
C ALA A 79 -10.23 -6.73 -9.02
N ASN A 80 -9.19 -6.68 -8.20
CA ASN A 80 -8.68 -5.45 -7.60
C ASN A 80 -7.17 -5.36 -7.80
N THR A 81 -6.68 -4.14 -7.98
CA THR A 81 -5.25 -3.84 -8.03
C THR A 81 -4.96 -2.69 -7.09
N LEU A 82 -3.84 -2.75 -6.38
CA LEU A 82 -3.37 -1.73 -5.46
C LEU A 82 -1.94 -1.34 -5.84
N TRP A 83 -1.78 -0.06 -6.12
CA TRP A 83 -0.58 0.56 -6.64
C TRP A 83 -0.04 1.54 -5.60
N PRO A 84 1.10 1.25 -4.96
CA PRO A 84 1.82 2.24 -4.19
C PRO A 84 2.31 3.35 -5.14
N LEU A 85 1.85 4.59 -4.92
CA LEU A 85 2.21 5.77 -5.72
C LEU A 85 3.41 6.51 -5.16
N ASN A 86 3.91 6.12 -3.99
CA ASN A 86 5.13 6.64 -3.39
C ASN A 86 6.00 5.51 -2.82
N ARG A 87 7.26 5.85 -2.52
CA ARG A 87 8.20 4.96 -1.82
C ARG A 87 8.08 5.23 -0.33
N GLY A 88 7.50 4.29 0.41
CA GLY A 88 7.37 4.37 1.87
C GLY A 88 7.22 2.98 2.47
N GLY A 89 8.09 2.63 3.43
CA GLY A 89 8.10 1.32 4.10
C GLY A 89 8.48 0.12 3.24
N LEU A 90 8.45 -1.07 3.85
CA LEU A 90 8.67 -2.37 3.19
C LEU A 90 7.35 -2.87 2.58
N ARG A 91 7.03 -2.43 1.35
CA ARG A 91 5.80 -2.82 0.64
C ARG A 91 6.07 -3.32 -0.79
N PRO A 92 5.23 -4.23 -1.34
CA PRO A 92 5.33 -4.67 -2.74
C PRO A 92 4.99 -3.53 -3.71
N ASN A 93 5.62 -3.52 -4.88
CA ASN A 93 5.40 -2.48 -5.92
C ASN A 93 4.02 -2.55 -6.59
N LEU A 94 3.31 -3.67 -6.46
CA LEU A 94 1.97 -3.89 -6.97
C LEU A 94 1.36 -5.06 -6.19
N LEU A 95 0.12 -4.91 -5.74
CA LEU A 95 -0.67 -6.01 -5.20
C LEU A 95 -1.91 -6.15 -6.07
N TRP A 96 -2.32 -7.38 -6.36
CA TRP A 96 -3.54 -7.65 -7.10
C TRP A 96 -4.28 -8.82 -6.47
N THR A 97 -5.60 -8.79 -6.54
CA THR A 97 -6.49 -9.85 -6.12
C THR A 97 -7.51 -10.12 -7.21
N ALA A 98 -7.87 -11.38 -7.39
CA ALA A 98 -8.94 -11.80 -8.28
C ALA A 98 -9.79 -12.85 -7.58
N GLY A 99 -11.10 -12.79 -7.81
CA GLY A 99 -12.09 -13.63 -7.18
C GLY A 99 -13.22 -13.98 -8.13
N LEU A 100 -13.82 -15.13 -7.86
CA LEU A 100 -15.01 -15.64 -8.51
C LEU A 100 -16.11 -15.76 -7.45
N GLU A 101 -17.20 -15.04 -7.65
CA GLU A 101 -18.41 -15.13 -6.85
C GLU A 101 -19.49 -15.84 -7.69
N TYR A 102 -20.30 -16.68 -7.05
CA TYR A 102 -21.47 -17.29 -7.67
C TYR A 102 -22.61 -17.26 -6.65
N ASN A 103 -23.71 -16.60 -7.00
CA ASN A 103 -24.88 -16.51 -6.15
C ASN A 103 -25.86 -17.64 -6.55
N PHE A 104 -26.09 -18.57 -5.62
CA PHE A 104 -27.03 -19.69 -5.76
C PHE A 104 -28.44 -19.33 -5.32
#